data_AF-A0A2E6LTP6-F1
#
_entry.id   AF-A0A2E6LTP6-F1
#
_cell.length_a   1.000
_cell.length_b   1.000
_cell.length_c   1.000
_cell.angle_alpha   90.00
_cell.angle_beta   90.00
_cell.angle_gamma   90.00
#
_symmetry.space_group_name_H-M   'P 1'
#
loop_
_entity.id
_entity.type
_entity.pdbx_description
1 polymer ?
#
loop_
_entity_poly.entity_id
_entity_poly.type
_entity_poly.pdbx_seq_one_letter_code
_entity_poly.pdbx_strand_id
1 'polypeptide(L)'
;MHRKHSGFTIVELVVVIILLGILAATALPRFIDIEDDAHEAAFEGVRGSLQTGISLYHAKVVATDTATDAVPQPDDFAGLRTNADGYPYGTTDRSGGTSTVTTSGDCAEVFANVQQAGAPTVTSAAAQGDVDTAGANFDYVAVLVGGSCVFHYTGETTTVGENVRTLSYDPTNGQVATGTFTLT
;
A
#
# COMPACT_ATOMS: atom_id res chain seq x y z
N MET A 1 -0.95 -21.66 63.25
CA MET A 1 -1.59 -20.36 62.95
C MET A 1 -2.31 -20.47 61.62
N HIS A 2 -3.65 -20.62 61.63
CA HIS A 2 -4.46 -20.67 60.41
C HIS A 2 -4.80 -19.24 59.99
N ARG A 3 -4.23 -18.76 58.88
CA ARG A 3 -4.57 -17.44 58.32
C ARG A 3 -5.98 -17.53 57.74
N LYS A 4 -6.91 -16.70 58.23
CA LYS A 4 -8.25 -16.59 57.61
C LYS A 4 -8.07 -15.96 56.23
N HIS A 5 -8.39 -16.70 55.18
CA HIS A 5 -8.52 -16.13 53.84
C HIS A 5 -9.77 -15.25 53.85
N SER A 6 -9.59 -13.92 53.77
CA SER A 6 -10.69 -13.00 53.53
C SER A 6 -11.19 -13.23 52.12
N GLY A 7 -12.40 -13.78 51.97
CA GLY A 7 -13.05 -13.90 50.66
C GLY A 7 -13.38 -12.53 50.08
N PHE A 8 -13.31 -12.41 48.75
CA PHE A 8 -13.75 -11.23 48.02
C PHE A 8 -15.26 -11.07 48.18
N THR A 9 -15.76 -9.85 48.41
CA THR A 9 -17.21 -9.65 48.57
C THR A 9 -17.89 -9.65 47.19
N ILE A 10 -19.11 -10.16 47.11
CA ILE A 10 -19.88 -10.16 45.84
C ILE A 10 -20.07 -8.71 45.34
N VAL A 11 -20.24 -7.75 46.25
CA VAL A 11 -20.40 -6.32 45.89
C VAL A 11 -19.15 -5.79 45.20
N GLU A 12 -17.97 -6.18 45.65
CA GLU A 12 -16.69 -5.77 45.08
C GLU A 12 -16.51 -6.29 43.65
N LEU A 13 -16.97 -7.52 43.38
CA LEU A 13 -16.99 -8.07 42.02
C LEU A 13 -17.95 -7.31 41.11
N VAL A 14 -19.16 -7.02 41.61
CA VAL A 14 -20.19 -6.30 40.86
C VAL A 14 -19.76 -4.88 40.51
N VAL A 15 -19.15 -4.15 41.45
CA VAL A 15 -18.66 -2.80 41.19
C VAL A 15 -17.55 -2.81 40.13
N VAL A 16 -16.63 -3.79 40.18
CA VAL A 16 -15.54 -3.88 39.20
C VAL A 16 -16.07 -4.11 37.78
N ILE A 17 -17.02 -5.03 37.58
CA ILE A 17 -17.56 -5.27 36.23
C ILE A 17 -18.36 -4.07 35.72
N ILE A 18 -19.04 -3.31 36.60
CA ILE A 18 -19.74 -2.08 36.23
C ILE A 18 -18.72 -1.02 35.79
N LEU A 19 -17.64 -0.83 36.55
CA LEU A 19 -16.59 0.11 36.21
C LEU A 19 -15.91 -0.26 34.87
N LEU A 20 -15.59 -1.55 34.67
CA LEU A 20 -15.05 -2.03 33.40
C LEU A 20 -16.04 -1.81 32.24
N GLY A 21 -17.35 -1.98 32.48
CA GLY A 21 -18.39 -1.70 31.49
C GLY A 21 -18.44 -0.23 31.06
N ILE A 22 -18.35 0.71 32.02
CA ILE A 22 -18.33 2.16 31.74
C ILE A 22 -17.05 2.55 30.98
N LEU A 23 -15.89 2.03 31.42
CA LEU A 23 -14.62 2.29 30.74
C LEU A 23 -14.63 1.74 29.30
N ALA A 24 -15.15 0.53 29.09
CA ALA A 24 -15.27 -0.06 27.76
C ALA A 24 -16.21 0.74 26.85
N ALA A 25 -17.37 1.16 27.35
CA ALA A 25 -18.35 1.93 26.58
C ALA A 25 -17.83 3.28 26.11
N THR A 26 -16.92 3.90 26.87
CA THR A 26 -16.33 5.21 26.53
C THR A 26 -15.04 5.11 25.71
N ALA A 27 -14.26 4.04 25.87
CA ALA A 27 -12.99 3.86 25.18
C ALA A 27 -13.14 3.26 23.77
N LEU A 28 -14.12 2.38 23.56
CA LEU A 28 -14.27 1.62 22.30
C LEU A 28 -14.54 2.50 21.07
N PRO A 29 -15.41 3.53 21.11
CA PRO A 29 -15.64 4.39 19.94
C PRO A 29 -14.36 5.10 19.49
N ARG A 30 -13.60 5.64 20.45
CA ARG A 30 -12.36 6.35 20.17
C ARG A 30 -11.26 5.44 19.62
N PHE A 31 -11.25 4.16 19.99
CA PHE A 31 -10.26 3.21 19.50
C PHE A 31 -10.44 2.93 18.00
N ILE A 32 -11.68 2.78 17.53
CA ILE A 32 -12.01 2.57 16.11
C ILE A 32 -11.61 3.78 15.26
N ASP A 33 -11.90 5.00 15.73
CA ASP A 33 -11.55 6.23 15.01
C ASP A 33 -10.01 6.37 14.81
N ILE A 34 -9.21 5.96 15.81
CA ILE A 34 -7.74 6.03 15.73
C ILE A 34 -7.17 5.03 14.72
N GLU A 35 -7.82 3.88 14.54
CA GLU A 35 -7.37 2.86 13.59
C GLU A 35 -7.53 3.34 12.15
N ASP A 36 -8.69 3.90 11.79
CA ASP A 36 -8.89 4.48 10.45
C ASP A 36 -8.00 5.71 10.21
N ASP A 37 -7.85 6.60 11.19
CA ASP A 37 -6.90 7.72 11.11
C ASP A 37 -5.45 7.25 10.88
N ALA A 38 -5.06 6.12 11.49
CA ALA A 38 -3.74 5.53 11.30
C ALA A 38 -3.56 4.94 9.90
N HIS A 39 -4.58 4.26 9.36
CA HIS A 39 -4.59 3.75 7.99
C HIS A 39 -4.54 4.89 6.97
N GLU A 40 -5.32 5.94 7.16
CA GLU A 40 -5.30 7.14 6.30
C GLU A 40 -3.91 7.80 6.31
N ALA A 41 -3.32 8.01 7.49
CA ALA A 41 -2.00 8.61 7.60
C ALA A 41 -0.91 7.74 6.95
N ALA A 42 -0.98 6.42 7.10
CA ALA A 42 -0.05 5.49 6.44
C ALA A 42 -0.22 5.52 4.92
N PHE A 43 -1.47 5.48 4.43
CA PHE A 43 -1.80 5.54 3.02
C PHE A 43 -1.31 6.84 2.36
N GLU A 44 -1.57 7.99 2.99
CA GLU A 44 -1.11 9.29 2.52
C GLU A 44 0.42 9.42 2.54
N GLY A 45 1.07 8.80 3.54
CA GLY A 45 2.53 8.68 3.57
C GLY A 45 3.07 7.93 2.35
N VAL A 46 2.47 6.79 2.02
CA VAL A 46 2.81 5.97 0.86
C VAL A 46 2.54 6.71 -0.45
N ARG A 47 1.41 7.43 -0.55
CA ARG A 47 1.10 8.26 -1.72
C ARG A 47 2.18 9.30 -1.98
N GLY A 48 2.57 10.02 -0.92
CA GLY A 48 3.60 11.06 -1.01
C GLY A 48 4.96 10.50 -1.40
N SER A 49 5.36 9.36 -0.83
CA SER A 49 6.62 8.71 -1.18
C SER A 49 6.62 8.14 -2.60
N LEU A 50 5.49 7.58 -3.07
CA LEU A 50 5.35 7.08 -4.43
C LEU A 50 5.49 8.22 -5.46
N GLN A 51 4.74 9.32 -5.26
CA GLN A 51 4.80 10.49 -6.14
C GLN A 51 6.20 11.12 -6.16
N THR A 52 6.84 11.21 -4.99
CA THR A 52 8.21 11.74 -4.86
C THR A 52 9.23 10.82 -5.54
N GLY A 53 9.10 9.50 -5.36
CA GLY A 53 9.97 8.49 -5.96
C GLY A 53 9.91 8.49 -7.48
N ILE A 54 8.71 8.55 -8.06
CA ILE A 54 8.50 8.67 -9.51
C ILE A 54 9.08 9.99 -10.04
N SER A 55 8.83 11.10 -9.34
CA SER A 55 9.35 12.41 -9.74
C SER A 55 10.88 12.46 -9.70
N LEU A 56 11.50 11.84 -8.69
CA LEU A 56 12.94 11.72 -8.56
C LEU A 56 13.54 10.84 -9.66
N TYR A 57 12.90 9.71 -9.95
CA TYR A 57 13.29 8.84 -11.07
C TYR A 57 13.27 9.61 -12.38
N HIS A 58 12.15 10.28 -12.68
CA HIS A 58 11.99 11.07 -13.90
C HIS A 58 13.02 12.20 -14.01
N ALA A 59 13.22 12.95 -12.92
CA ALA A 59 14.23 14.01 -12.89
C ALA A 59 15.64 13.49 -13.19
N LYS A 60 15.98 12.28 -12.71
CA LYS A 60 17.26 11.64 -12.99
C LYS A 60 17.40 11.27 -14.47
N VAL A 61 16.38 10.64 -15.04
CA VAL A 61 16.35 10.27 -16.47
C VAL A 61 16.54 11.49 -17.37
N VAL A 62 15.83 12.58 -17.07
CA VAL A 62 15.93 13.84 -17.82
C VAL A 62 17.30 14.48 -17.65
N ALA A 63 17.87 14.45 -16.44
CA ALA A 63 19.18 15.02 -16.17
C ALA A 63 20.33 14.28 -16.88
N THR A 64 20.19 12.96 -17.10
CA THR A 64 21.18 12.14 -17.79
C THR A 64 20.94 12.01 -19.29
N ASP A 65 19.92 12.69 -19.84
CA ASP A 65 19.49 12.61 -21.24
C ASP A 65 19.28 11.17 -21.71
N THR A 66 18.73 10.34 -20.81
CA THR A 66 18.60 8.89 -21.02
C THR A 66 17.15 8.47 -21.19
N ALA A 67 16.28 9.41 -21.59
CA ALA A 67 14.89 9.16 -21.94
C ALA A 67 14.77 8.44 -23.30
N THR A 68 15.53 7.36 -23.46
CA THR A 68 15.38 6.42 -24.57
C THR A 68 14.78 5.14 -24.03
N ASP A 69 13.94 4.52 -24.84
CA ASP A 69 13.21 3.31 -24.48
C ASP A 69 14.11 2.24 -23.86
N ALA A 70 13.67 1.73 -22.70
CA ALA A 70 14.23 0.58 -22.00
C ALA A 70 15.66 0.73 -21.45
N VAL A 71 16.16 1.95 -21.23
CA VAL A 71 17.46 2.11 -20.56
C VAL A 71 17.33 1.80 -19.06
N PRO A 72 18.14 0.86 -18.52
CA PRO A 72 18.26 0.68 -17.08
C PRO A 72 18.76 1.97 -16.45
N GLN A 73 18.01 2.51 -15.50
CA GLN A 73 18.47 3.65 -14.72
C GLN A 73 19.36 3.17 -13.56
N PRO A 74 20.25 4.06 -13.04
CA PRO A 74 21.27 3.74 -12.04
C PRO A 74 20.78 2.94 -10.84
N ASP A 75 21.73 2.20 -10.25
CA ASP A 75 21.56 1.18 -9.20
C ASP A 75 20.62 1.54 -8.04
N ASP A 76 20.41 2.83 -7.78
CA ASP A 76 19.53 3.36 -6.73
C ASP A 76 18.05 2.96 -6.89
N PHE A 77 17.61 2.55 -8.09
CA PHE A 77 16.24 2.10 -8.37
C PHE A 77 16.16 0.61 -8.77
N ALA A 78 17.12 -0.19 -8.31
CA ALA A 78 17.12 -1.65 -8.47
C ALA A 78 16.84 -2.15 -9.90
N GLY A 79 17.34 -1.43 -10.91
CA GLY A 79 17.21 -1.80 -12.32
C GLY A 79 15.89 -1.41 -12.98
N LEU A 80 15.09 -0.52 -12.38
CA LEU A 80 13.92 0.05 -13.07
C LEU A 80 14.30 0.70 -14.40
N ARG A 81 13.50 0.42 -15.42
CA ARG A 81 13.66 0.92 -16.78
C ARG A 81 12.68 2.01 -17.11
N THR A 82 13.12 2.91 -17.99
CA THR A 82 12.39 4.09 -18.40
C THR A 82 11.74 3.92 -19.77
N ASN A 83 10.55 4.50 -19.95
CA ASN A 83 9.96 4.69 -21.27
C ASN A 83 10.51 5.97 -21.95
N ALA A 84 10.09 6.20 -23.19
CA ALA A 84 10.42 7.40 -23.97
C ALA A 84 10.09 8.73 -23.28
N ASP A 85 9.06 8.75 -22.42
CA ASP A 85 8.64 9.95 -21.67
C ASP A 85 9.41 10.12 -20.35
N GLY A 86 10.33 9.22 -20.02
CA GLY A 86 11.16 9.31 -18.82
C GLY A 86 10.55 8.72 -17.55
N TYR A 87 9.54 7.86 -17.66
CA TYR A 87 8.81 7.27 -16.54
C TYR A 87 9.10 5.77 -16.37
N PRO A 88 9.14 5.27 -15.11
CA PRO A 88 9.45 3.88 -14.84
C PRO A 88 8.32 2.94 -15.26
N TYR A 89 8.66 1.78 -15.83
CA TYR A 89 7.65 0.79 -16.24
C TYR A 89 7.87 -0.63 -15.72
N GLY A 90 8.96 -0.92 -15.02
CA GLY A 90 9.34 -2.25 -14.53
C GLY A 90 10.83 -2.53 -14.76
N THR A 91 11.29 -3.74 -14.47
CA THR A 91 12.71 -4.12 -14.60
C THR A 91 13.02 -4.89 -15.89
N THR A 92 12.00 -5.47 -16.50
CA THR A 92 12.15 -6.33 -17.69
C THR A 92 12.58 -5.52 -18.91
N ASP A 93 13.62 -6.01 -19.60
CA ASP A 93 14.06 -5.44 -20.87
C ASP A 93 12.97 -5.55 -21.93
N ARG A 94 12.57 -4.40 -22.48
CA ARG A 94 11.60 -4.32 -23.57
C ARG A 94 12.16 -3.55 -24.77
N SER A 95 13.49 -3.48 -24.89
CA SER A 95 14.18 -2.82 -26.01
C SER A 95 13.66 -3.36 -27.34
N GLY A 96 13.05 -2.49 -28.16
CA GLY A 96 12.45 -2.85 -29.46
C GLY A 96 10.99 -3.28 -29.43
N GLY A 97 10.33 -3.21 -28.28
CA GLY A 97 8.88 -3.42 -28.10
C GLY A 97 8.23 -2.23 -27.39
N THR A 98 7.03 -2.42 -26.85
CA THR A 98 6.35 -1.37 -26.06
C THR A 98 7.03 -1.25 -24.69
N SER A 99 7.84 -0.20 -24.51
CA SER A 99 8.48 0.16 -23.23
C SER A 99 7.47 0.77 -22.26
N THR A 100 6.55 -0.07 -21.78
CA THR A 100 5.52 0.33 -20.81
C THR A 100 5.24 -0.83 -19.85
N VAL A 101 4.36 -0.57 -18.90
CA VAL A 101 3.87 -1.58 -17.95
C VAL A 101 2.99 -2.57 -18.71
N THR A 102 3.33 -3.85 -18.66
CA THR A 102 2.61 -4.90 -19.40
C THR A 102 1.99 -5.98 -18.52
N THR A 103 2.40 -6.03 -17.25
CA THR A 103 1.92 -7.00 -16.27
C THR A 103 1.68 -6.32 -14.93
N SER A 104 0.86 -6.93 -14.08
CA SER A 104 0.73 -6.49 -12.68
C SER A 104 2.05 -6.64 -11.90
N GLY A 105 2.92 -7.58 -12.31
CA GLY A 105 4.26 -7.74 -11.74
C GLY A 105 5.13 -6.51 -11.98
N ASP A 106 5.10 -5.95 -13.20
CA ASP A 106 5.78 -4.68 -13.52
C ASP A 106 5.33 -3.55 -12.57
N CYS A 107 4.04 -3.49 -12.24
CA CYS A 107 3.52 -2.51 -11.29
C CYS A 107 4.10 -2.70 -9.88
N ALA A 108 4.13 -3.94 -9.38
CA ALA A 108 4.71 -4.24 -8.08
C ALA A 108 6.21 -3.87 -8.04
N GLU A 109 6.94 -4.10 -9.13
CA GLU A 109 8.34 -3.68 -9.26
C GLU A 109 8.49 -2.15 -9.23
N VAL A 110 7.66 -1.41 -9.99
CA VAL A 110 7.66 0.06 -9.95
C VAL A 110 7.43 0.54 -8.52
N PHE A 111 6.39 0.04 -7.85
CA PHE A 111 6.10 0.42 -6.47
C PHE A 111 7.27 0.13 -5.53
N ALA A 112 7.76 -1.11 -5.50
CA ALA A 112 8.81 -1.50 -4.57
C ALA A 112 10.10 -0.71 -4.77
N ASN A 113 10.48 -0.44 -6.03
CA ASN A 113 11.78 0.12 -6.34
C ASN A 113 11.80 1.66 -6.31
N VAL A 114 10.69 2.36 -6.54
CA VAL A 114 10.64 3.84 -6.40
C VAL A 114 10.53 4.29 -4.93
N GLN A 115 9.93 3.45 -4.08
CA GLN A 115 9.75 3.71 -2.65
C GLN A 115 11.06 3.56 -1.85
N GLN A 116 12.09 2.90 -2.42
CA GLN A 116 13.39 2.63 -1.80
C GLN A 116 13.27 1.89 -0.45
N ALA A 117 14.24 2.08 0.46
CA ALA A 117 14.30 1.33 1.71
C ALA A 117 13.11 1.62 2.63
N GLY A 118 12.45 0.56 3.13
CA GLY A 118 11.31 0.68 4.05
C GLY A 118 9.95 0.78 3.36
N ALA A 119 9.87 0.49 2.06
CA ALA A 119 8.61 0.37 1.35
C ALA A 119 7.66 -0.64 2.04
N PRO A 120 6.34 -0.34 2.09
CA PRO A 120 5.34 -1.35 2.43
C PRO A 120 5.46 -2.58 1.54
N THR A 121 5.05 -3.72 2.07
CA THR A 121 5.06 -4.97 1.31
C THR A 121 4.06 -4.90 0.15
N VAL A 122 4.48 -5.34 -1.04
CA VAL A 122 3.64 -5.35 -2.23
C VAL A 122 3.70 -6.72 -2.90
N THR A 123 2.55 -7.17 -3.40
CA THR A 123 2.43 -8.31 -4.32
C THR A 123 1.68 -7.88 -5.57
N SER A 124 1.53 -8.78 -6.54
CA SER A 124 0.73 -8.53 -7.74
C SER A 124 -0.36 -9.57 -7.91
N ALA A 125 -1.53 -9.15 -8.40
CA ALA A 125 -2.63 -10.04 -8.75
C ALA A 125 -2.90 -10.03 -10.26
N ALA A 126 -3.43 -11.14 -10.79
CA ALA A 126 -3.70 -11.27 -12.22
C ALA A 126 -4.87 -10.37 -12.67
N ALA A 127 -5.88 -10.21 -11.81
CA ALA A 127 -7.01 -9.32 -12.03
C ALA A 127 -7.43 -8.61 -10.73
N GLN A 128 -8.27 -7.58 -10.87
CA GLN A 128 -8.84 -6.84 -9.74
C GLN A 128 -9.67 -7.74 -8.81
N GLY A 129 -10.31 -8.79 -9.36
CA GLY A 129 -11.11 -9.74 -8.59
C GLY A 129 -10.30 -10.76 -7.78
N ASP A 130 -8.96 -10.70 -7.82
CA ASP A 130 -8.09 -11.58 -7.04
C ASP A 130 -7.38 -10.82 -5.89
N VAL A 131 -7.73 -9.54 -5.67
CA VAL A 131 -7.04 -8.65 -4.73
C VAL A 131 -7.19 -9.11 -3.28
N ASP A 132 -8.38 -9.57 -2.90
CA ASP A 132 -8.69 -10.09 -1.56
C ASP A 132 -7.80 -11.30 -1.18
N THR A 133 -7.62 -12.20 -2.14
CA THR A 133 -6.86 -13.44 -1.98
C THR A 133 -5.36 -13.17 -2.03
N ALA A 134 -4.91 -12.34 -2.97
CA ALA A 134 -3.50 -11.97 -3.09
C ALA A 134 -3.01 -11.12 -1.91
N GLY A 135 -3.88 -10.27 -1.35
CA GLY A 135 -3.55 -9.30 -0.32
C GLY A 135 -3.39 -9.85 1.10
N ALA A 136 -3.72 -11.13 1.35
CA ALA A 136 -3.81 -11.68 2.71
C ALA A 136 -2.55 -11.51 3.60
N ASN A 137 -1.37 -11.28 3.02
CA ASN A 137 -0.11 -11.08 3.76
C ASN A 137 0.69 -9.88 3.24
N PHE A 138 0.05 -8.96 2.52
CA PHE A 138 0.73 -7.82 1.90
C PHE A 138 -0.03 -6.53 2.21
N ASP A 139 0.71 -5.43 2.38
CA ASP A 139 0.12 -4.12 2.60
C ASP A 139 -0.57 -3.64 1.31
N TYR A 140 0.02 -3.93 0.15
CA TYR A 140 -0.51 -3.55 -1.16
C TYR A 140 -0.57 -4.71 -2.15
N VAL A 141 -1.59 -4.68 -3.01
CA VAL A 141 -1.69 -5.54 -4.21
C VAL A 141 -1.67 -4.66 -5.45
N ALA A 142 -0.72 -4.89 -6.33
CA ALA A 142 -0.61 -4.23 -7.63
C ALA A 142 -1.41 -4.98 -8.70
N VAL A 143 -2.19 -4.25 -9.48
CA VAL A 143 -2.95 -4.76 -10.63
C VAL A 143 -2.79 -3.81 -11.81
N LEU A 144 -2.49 -4.34 -12.99
CA LEU A 144 -2.48 -3.56 -14.22
C LEU A 144 -3.91 -3.38 -14.76
N VAL A 145 -4.34 -2.14 -14.91
CA VAL A 145 -5.71 -1.78 -15.35
C VAL A 145 -5.61 -0.72 -16.44
N GLY A 146 -5.98 -1.08 -17.67
CA GLY A 146 -5.98 -0.13 -18.79
C GLY A 146 -4.61 0.52 -19.08
N GLY A 147 -3.51 -0.17 -18.76
CA GLY A 147 -2.15 0.37 -18.91
C GLY A 147 -1.63 1.19 -17.73
N SER A 148 -2.46 1.41 -16.70
CA SER A 148 -2.06 2.05 -15.43
C SER A 148 -1.89 1.02 -14.32
N CYS A 149 -0.95 1.29 -13.42
CA CYS A 149 -0.79 0.49 -12.21
C CYS A 149 -1.77 0.94 -11.16
N VAL A 150 -2.57 0.02 -10.62
CA VAL A 150 -3.46 0.27 -9.49
C VAL A 150 -2.97 -0.55 -8.30
N PHE A 151 -2.65 0.13 -7.20
CA PHE A 151 -2.19 -0.44 -5.94
C PHE A 151 -3.34 -0.39 -4.94
N HIS A 152 -3.86 -1.55 -4.55
CA HIS A 152 -4.94 -1.68 -3.59
C HIS A 152 -4.36 -1.84 -2.19
N TYR A 153 -4.77 -1.01 -1.23
CA TYR A 153 -4.28 -1.04 0.14
C TYR A 153 -5.00 -2.13 0.95
N THR A 154 -4.47 -3.34 0.91
CA THR A 154 -5.02 -4.52 1.61
C THR A 154 -4.57 -4.61 3.07
N GLY A 155 -3.66 -3.74 3.50
CA GLY A 155 -3.34 -3.55 4.92
C GLY A 155 -4.52 -3.02 5.75
N GLU A 156 -5.53 -2.42 5.11
CA GLU A 156 -6.78 -1.97 5.73
C GLU A 156 -7.74 -3.15 5.97
N THR A 157 -8.03 -3.91 4.92
CA THR A 157 -8.87 -5.11 4.98
C THR A 157 -8.67 -5.96 3.73
N THR A 158 -8.96 -7.26 3.85
CA THR A 158 -9.10 -8.20 2.73
C THR A 158 -10.50 -8.83 2.67
N THR A 159 -11.46 -8.27 3.42
CA THR A 159 -12.82 -8.79 3.48
C THR A 159 -13.59 -8.45 2.20
N VAL A 160 -14.07 -9.48 1.50
CA VAL A 160 -14.93 -9.31 0.31
C VAL A 160 -16.16 -8.46 0.64
N GLY A 161 -16.44 -7.48 -0.21
CA GLY A 161 -17.53 -6.52 -0.06
C GLY A 161 -17.15 -5.24 0.73
N GLU A 162 -15.98 -5.19 1.35
CA GLU A 162 -15.46 -3.96 1.96
C GLU A 162 -14.69 -3.11 0.95
N ASN A 163 -14.62 -1.80 1.23
CA ASN A 163 -13.86 -0.87 0.42
C ASN A 163 -12.43 -0.77 0.94
N VAL A 164 -11.48 -0.71 0.01
CA VAL A 164 -10.08 -0.40 0.27
C VAL A 164 -9.68 0.85 -0.50
N ARG A 165 -8.75 1.62 0.08
CA ARG A 165 -8.11 2.75 -0.62
C ARG A 165 -7.21 2.24 -1.73
N THR A 166 -7.09 3.02 -2.80
CA THR A 166 -6.25 2.68 -3.97
C THR A 166 -5.38 3.84 -4.39
N LEU A 167 -4.16 3.54 -4.81
CA LEU A 167 -3.26 4.45 -5.52
C LEU A 167 -3.19 4.00 -6.97
N SER A 168 -3.21 4.94 -7.90
CA SER A 168 -2.99 4.67 -9.32
C SER A 168 -1.77 5.42 -9.80
N TYR A 169 -1.01 4.80 -10.69
CA TYR A 169 0.14 5.37 -11.38
C TYR A 169 -0.03 5.18 -12.88
N ASP A 170 -0.03 6.28 -13.62
CA ASP A 170 -0.07 6.28 -15.08
C ASP A 170 1.37 6.39 -15.63
N PRO A 171 1.90 5.33 -16.26
CA PRO A 171 3.27 5.34 -16.77
C PRO A 171 3.47 6.29 -17.96
N THR A 172 2.42 6.83 -18.58
CA THR A 172 2.55 7.73 -19.74
C THR A 172 2.89 9.17 -19.36
N ASN A 173 2.50 9.59 -18.15
CA ASN A 173 2.60 10.99 -17.71
C ASN A 173 3.04 11.14 -16.25
N GLY A 174 3.35 10.02 -15.58
CA GLY A 174 3.83 9.99 -14.21
C GLY A 174 2.80 10.39 -13.15
N GLN A 175 1.53 10.54 -13.51
CA GLN A 175 0.51 10.99 -12.57
C GLN A 175 0.21 9.92 -11.53
N VAL A 176 0.06 10.37 -10.28
CA VAL A 176 -0.39 9.54 -9.16
C VAL A 176 -1.72 10.07 -8.66
N ALA A 177 -2.73 9.21 -8.59
CA ALA A 177 -4.07 9.57 -8.11
C ALA A 177 -4.59 8.55 -7.10
N THR A 178 -5.52 8.98 -6.26
CA THR A 178 -6.19 8.13 -5.27
C THR A 178 -7.58 7.72 -5.75
N GLY A 179 -8.09 6.62 -5.19
CA GLY A 179 -9.45 6.18 -5.40
C GLY A 179 -9.84 5.12 -4.36
N THR A 180 -10.97 4.48 -4.58
CA THR A 180 -11.46 3.39 -3.72
C THR A 180 -11.89 2.20 -4.58
N PHE A 181 -11.75 1.00 -4.06
CA PHE A 181 -12.17 -0.24 -4.70
C PHE A 181 -12.90 -1.13 -3.72
N THR A 182 -14.03 -1.72 -4.14
CA THR A 182 -14.75 -2.72 -3.35
C THR A 182 -14.17 -4.09 -3.66
N LEU A 183 -13.68 -4.80 -2.65
CA LEU A 183 -13.17 -6.16 -2.79
C LEU A 183 -14.29 -7.11 -3.25
N THR A 184 -13.96 -8.03 -4.14
CA THR A 184 -14.93 -8.94 -4.79
C THR A 184 -14.46 -10.38 -4.73
#